data_AF-A0A6I3IBS7-F1
#
_entry.id   AF-A0A6I3IBS7-F1
#
_cell.length_a   1.000
_cell.length_b   1.000
_cell.length_c   1.000
_cell.angle_alpha   90.00
_cell.angle_beta   90.00
_cell.angle_gamma   90.00
#
_symmetry.space_group_name_H-M   'P 1'
#
loop_
_entity.id
_entity.type
_entity.pdbx_description
1 polymer ?
#
loop_
_entity_poly.entity_id
_entity_poly.type
_entity_poly.pdbx_seq_one_letter_code
_entity_poly.pdbx_strand_id
1 'polypeptide(L)'
;MRAASVSVTVALLTLGLVAPASAEPDPSPTSSAQTLPSAQDVDAANRAVADQEAQVATAQAQYAAAADRLEQARREAALAAEQYNGAKVRLDASTKAYADADSRARAAERALAAAKVNLGRVAAETYESRSDLHGLEALVTPGGPQAVLDRASGLATLGELQTGVVRQATGDLTRATELRRAAQRAQEQRKADETAALAARTRAGAAEQAAVAAAQATQAAQDEALATLARLNQTSIDLERRRQEGLRVEAEQRAAAAREAAALAEAAQRDSESLSADVRAAEAAAAAAAKERADALQADAARSTAEQTRDTTQAAADRAAREAAAQEAAADRAAAGSGSGATDHAATVAASRRKARAARARAQQLAAEASR
;
A
#
# COMPACT_ATOMS: atom_id res chain seq x y z
N MET A 1 -24.67 7.92 -31.85
CA MET A 1 -24.34 6.54 -31.41
C MET A 1 -24.12 6.54 -29.90
N ARG A 2 -24.10 5.36 -29.26
CA ARG A 2 -24.22 5.20 -27.80
C ARG A 2 -23.12 5.93 -27.01
N ALA A 3 -23.51 6.80 -26.08
CA ALA A 3 -22.61 7.30 -25.04
C ALA A 3 -22.40 6.19 -23.99
N ALA A 4 -21.15 5.80 -23.75
CA ALA A 4 -20.79 4.85 -22.70
C ALA A 4 -20.44 5.63 -21.43
N SER A 5 -21.36 5.67 -20.47
CA SER A 5 -21.16 6.27 -19.16
C SER A 5 -20.22 5.40 -18.33
N VAL A 6 -18.94 5.78 -18.23
CA VAL A 6 -17.97 5.08 -17.39
C VAL A 6 -17.98 5.69 -16.00
N SER A 7 -18.83 5.17 -15.12
CA SER A 7 -18.76 5.45 -13.68
C SER A 7 -17.65 4.61 -13.05
N VAL A 8 -16.55 5.24 -12.63
CA VAL A 8 -15.53 4.59 -11.79
C VAL A 8 -15.79 4.98 -10.34
N THR A 9 -16.37 4.05 -9.58
CA THR A 9 -16.55 4.17 -8.14
C THR A 9 -15.20 3.94 -7.46
N VAL A 10 -14.56 5.00 -6.96
CA VAL A 10 -13.32 4.88 -6.17
C VAL A 10 -13.67 4.41 -4.77
N ALA A 11 -13.30 3.18 -4.43
CA ALA A 11 -13.48 2.63 -3.09
C ALA A 11 -12.46 3.23 -2.11
N LEU A 12 -12.94 3.96 -1.11
CA LEU A 12 -12.14 4.41 0.03
C LEU A 12 -11.74 3.20 0.89
N LEU A 13 -10.45 2.85 0.88
CA LEU A 13 -9.91 1.81 1.74
C LEU A 13 -9.41 2.42 3.06
N THR A 14 -10.31 2.58 4.03
CA THR A 14 -9.98 3.05 5.37
C THR A 14 -9.31 1.92 6.17
N LEU A 15 -7.98 1.98 6.35
CA LEU A 15 -7.26 1.05 7.21
C LEU A 15 -7.24 1.58 8.66
N GLY A 16 -8.02 0.97 9.53
CA GLY A 16 -8.15 1.40 10.93
C GLY A 16 -6.94 0.99 11.78
N LEU A 17 -6.36 1.97 12.49
CA LEU A 17 -5.31 1.74 13.48
C LEU A 17 -5.95 1.55 14.87
N VAL A 18 -5.94 0.33 15.40
CA VAL A 18 -6.44 0.04 16.75
C VAL A 18 -5.31 0.21 17.77
N ALA A 19 -5.55 1.05 18.78
CA ALA A 19 -4.70 1.18 19.96
C ALA A 19 -5.53 0.93 21.23
N PRO A 20 -4.95 0.24 22.22
CA PRO A 20 -5.25 0.50 23.63
C PRO A 20 -3.99 0.90 24.42
N ALA A 21 -4.18 1.67 25.49
CA ALA A 21 -3.11 2.22 26.32
C ALA A 21 -3.33 1.92 27.83
N SER A 22 -2.22 1.98 28.60
CA SER A 22 -2.15 2.03 30.08
C SER A 22 -2.45 0.70 30.84
N ALA A 23 -1.84 0.37 32.00
CA ALA A 23 -0.96 1.12 32.92
C ALA A 23 0.05 0.24 33.72
N GLU A 24 1.03 0.90 34.38
CA GLU A 24 2.11 0.45 35.31
C GLU A 24 1.65 -0.10 36.70
N PRO A 25 2.52 -0.45 37.71
CA PRO A 25 3.99 -0.29 37.89
C PRO A 25 4.75 -1.64 38.16
N ASP A 26 5.98 -1.79 38.70
CA ASP A 26 6.97 -0.93 39.43
C ASP A 26 8.45 -1.43 39.18
N PRO A 27 9.57 -1.09 39.90
CA PRO A 27 10.83 -0.76 39.20
C PRO A 27 12.10 -1.58 39.55
N SER A 28 13.08 -1.65 38.63
CA SER A 28 14.54 -1.71 38.93
C SER A 28 15.40 -1.44 37.67
N PRO A 29 16.68 -1.00 37.82
CA PRO A 29 17.30 -0.14 36.81
C PRO A 29 18.35 -0.78 35.90
N THR A 30 18.76 0.03 34.91
CA THR A 30 19.95 -0.04 34.03
C THR A 30 19.84 -0.70 32.65
N SER A 31 20.05 0.18 31.65
CA SER A 31 20.68 -0.05 30.35
C SER A 31 19.81 -0.40 29.13
N SER A 32 20.08 0.39 28.07
CA SER A 32 19.71 0.15 26.66
C SER A 32 18.24 0.34 26.30
N ALA A 33 17.86 1.62 26.25
CA ALA A 33 16.76 2.20 25.48
C ALA A 33 16.03 1.25 24.51
N GLN A 34 14.87 0.75 24.94
CA GLN A 34 13.79 0.45 24.00
C GLN A 34 13.42 1.76 23.31
N THR A 35 13.78 1.90 22.04
CA THR A 35 13.35 3.02 21.20
C THR A 35 11.87 2.86 20.87
N LEU A 36 11.03 3.22 21.84
CA LEU A 36 9.68 3.72 21.55
C LEU A 36 9.80 4.79 20.46
N PRO A 37 8.96 4.80 19.41
CA PRO A 37 8.99 5.85 18.40
C PRO A 37 8.96 7.22 19.08
N SER A 38 9.91 8.09 18.76
CA SER A 38 9.96 9.39 19.41
C SER A 38 8.75 10.22 18.97
N ALA A 39 8.34 11.20 19.77
CA ALA A 39 7.28 12.12 19.37
C ALA A 39 7.58 12.80 18.01
N GLN A 40 8.86 13.03 17.70
CA GLN A 40 9.31 13.56 16.42
C GLN A 40 9.08 12.60 15.24
N ASP A 41 9.18 11.28 15.45
CA ASP A 41 8.92 10.27 14.41
C ASP A 41 7.42 10.20 14.07
N VAL A 42 6.56 10.27 15.10
CA VAL A 42 5.10 10.32 14.94
C VAL A 42 4.67 11.61 14.22
N ASP A 43 5.22 12.76 14.62
CA ASP A 43 4.96 14.04 13.96
C ASP A 43 5.52 14.11 12.52
N ALA A 44 6.60 13.39 12.23
CA ALA A 44 7.12 13.26 10.86
C ALA A 44 6.21 12.37 9.99
N ALA A 45 5.73 11.24 10.52
CA ALA A 45 4.80 10.35 9.82
C ALA A 45 3.45 11.04 9.55
N ASN A 46 2.88 11.75 10.53
CA ASN A 46 1.63 12.48 10.38
C ASN A 46 1.72 13.58 9.30
N ARG A 47 2.84 14.33 9.27
CA ARG A 47 3.09 15.31 8.20
C ARG A 47 3.22 14.66 6.83
N ALA A 48 3.92 13.54 6.73
CA ALA A 48 4.03 12.81 5.46
C ALA A 48 2.66 12.37 4.94
N VAL A 49 1.77 11.85 5.80
CA VAL A 49 0.39 11.50 5.40
C VAL A 49 -0.38 12.72 4.90
N ALA A 50 -0.34 13.83 5.63
CA ALA A 50 -1.00 15.07 5.21
C ALA A 50 -0.48 15.62 3.86
N ASP A 51 0.83 15.54 3.62
CA ASP A 51 1.45 15.93 2.34
C ASP A 51 1.00 15.01 1.19
N GLN A 52 0.82 13.71 1.44
CA GLN A 52 0.29 12.77 0.44
C GLN A 52 -1.18 13.05 0.12
N GLU A 53 -2.02 13.29 1.14
CA GLU A 53 -3.42 13.66 0.97
C GLU A 53 -3.56 14.96 0.17
N ALA A 54 -2.74 15.98 0.47
CA ALA A 54 -2.71 17.24 -0.26
C ALA A 54 -2.31 17.07 -1.75
N GLN A 55 -1.36 16.17 -2.05
CA GLN A 55 -0.98 15.83 -3.43
C GLN A 55 -2.14 15.15 -4.19
N VAL A 56 -2.82 14.18 -3.56
CA VAL A 56 -3.98 13.51 -4.17
C VAL A 56 -5.13 14.49 -4.39
N ALA A 57 -5.45 15.33 -3.41
CA ALA A 57 -6.49 16.36 -3.54
C ALA A 57 -6.18 17.36 -4.67
N THR A 58 -4.90 17.76 -4.80
CA THR A 58 -4.45 18.65 -5.88
C THR A 58 -4.63 18.00 -7.26
N ALA A 59 -4.21 16.75 -7.42
CA ALA A 59 -4.35 16.02 -8.68
C ALA A 59 -5.84 15.78 -9.05
N GLN A 60 -6.68 15.45 -8.07
CA GLN A 60 -8.13 15.33 -8.26
C GLN A 60 -8.77 16.65 -8.69
N ALA A 61 -8.40 17.77 -8.07
CA ALA A 61 -8.91 19.09 -8.43
C ALA A 61 -8.48 19.52 -9.84
N GLN A 62 -7.24 19.22 -10.25
CA GLN A 62 -6.74 19.47 -11.61
C GLN A 62 -7.50 18.63 -12.65
N TYR A 63 -7.72 17.34 -12.38
CA TYR A 63 -8.49 16.46 -13.26
C TYR A 63 -9.95 16.91 -13.38
N ALA A 64 -10.61 17.26 -12.28
CA ALA A 64 -11.99 17.77 -12.29
C ALA A 64 -12.09 19.06 -13.12
N ALA A 65 -11.18 20.02 -12.91
CA ALA A 65 -11.14 21.26 -13.68
C ALA A 65 -10.84 21.04 -15.19
N ALA A 66 -10.11 19.98 -15.56
CA ALA A 66 -9.92 19.61 -16.95
C ALA A 66 -11.20 18.98 -17.56
N ALA A 67 -11.85 18.08 -16.82
CA ALA A 67 -13.10 17.46 -17.24
C ALA A 67 -14.24 18.48 -17.44
N ASP A 68 -14.37 19.47 -16.55
CA ASP A 68 -15.34 20.56 -16.68
C ASP A 68 -15.10 21.40 -17.94
N ARG A 69 -13.83 21.71 -18.25
CA ARG A 69 -13.45 22.44 -19.48
C ARG A 69 -13.74 21.63 -20.74
N LEU A 70 -13.49 20.32 -20.72
CA LEU A 70 -13.84 19.42 -21.83
C LEU A 70 -15.34 19.39 -22.07
N GLU A 71 -16.12 19.28 -21.02
CA GLU A 71 -17.58 19.24 -21.10
C GLU A 71 -18.17 20.60 -21.53
N GLN A 72 -17.59 21.72 -21.09
CA GLN A 72 -17.90 23.04 -21.65
C GLN A 72 -17.57 23.13 -23.16
N ALA A 73 -16.35 22.76 -23.56
CA ALA A 73 -15.92 22.84 -24.95
C ALA A 73 -16.76 21.95 -25.89
N ARG A 74 -17.20 20.77 -25.42
CA ARG A 74 -18.14 19.90 -26.15
C ARG A 74 -19.50 20.56 -26.36
N ARG A 75 -20.05 21.25 -25.34
CA ARG A 75 -21.31 22.00 -25.48
C ARG A 75 -21.17 23.16 -26.46
N GLU A 76 -20.05 23.88 -26.41
CA GLU A 76 -19.75 24.97 -27.35
C GLU A 76 -19.60 24.47 -28.79
N ALA A 77 -18.91 23.33 -28.99
CA ALA A 77 -18.79 22.67 -30.30
C ALA A 77 -20.16 22.24 -30.85
N ALA A 78 -21.00 21.58 -30.03
CA ALA A 78 -22.36 21.18 -30.42
C ALA A 78 -23.23 22.40 -30.78
N LEU A 79 -23.21 23.45 -29.96
CA LEU A 79 -23.94 24.69 -30.22
C LEU A 79 -23.47 25.38 -31.51
N ALA A 80 -22.16 25.42 -31.76
CA ALA A 80 -21.60 26.01 -32.98
C ALA A 80 -21.94 25.18 -34.23
N ALA A 81 -21.98 23.84 -34.11
CA ALA A 81 -22.42 22.95 -35.18
C ALA A 81 -23.91 23.17 -35.53
N GLU A 82 -24.79 23.32 -34.54
CA GLU A 82 -26.20 23.65 -34.76
C GLU A 82 -26.38 25.03 -35.39
N GLN A 83 -25.63 26.04 -34.96
CA GLN A 83 -25.64 27.36 -35.60
C GLN A 83 -25.19 27.31 -37.08
N TYR A 84 -24.18 26.49 -37.40
CA TYR A 84 -23.73 26.27 -38.76
C TYR A 84 -24.78 25.52 -39.61
N ASN A 85 -25.41 24.47 -39.07
CA ASN A 85 -26.50 23.77 -39.74
C ASN A 85 -27.69 24.71 -40.02
N GLY A 86 -28.11 25.50 -39.04
CA GLY A 86 -29.14 26.52 -39.21
C GLY A 86 -28.77 27.59 -40.24
N ALA A 87 -27.50 28.00 -40.31
CA ALA A 87 -27.02 28.94 -41.32
C ALA A 87 -27.03 28.33 -42.75
N LYS A 88 -26.66 27.06 -42.90
CA LYS A 88 -26.79 26.33 -44.18
C LYS A 88 -28.25 26.26 -44.66
N VAL A 89 -29.19 25.98 -43.75
CA VAL A 89 -30.63 25.93 -44.08
C VAL A 89 -31.13 27.31 -44.54
N ARG A 90 -30.73 28.39 -43.88
CA ARG A 90 -31.06 29.76 -44.32
C ARG A 90 -30.48 30.08 -45.71
N LEU A 91 -29.21 29.74 -45.95
CA LEU A 91 -28.56 29.95 -47.24
C LEU A 91 -29.23 29.17 -48.38
N ASP A 92 -29.62 27.92 -48.14
CA ASP A 92 -30.38 27.12 -49.12
C ASP A 92 -31.76 27.76 -49.42
N ALA A 93 -32.47 28.20 -48.37
CA ALA A 93 -33.75 28.90 -48.52
C ALA A 93 -33.63 30.22 -49.29
N SER A 94 -32.66 31.08 -48.98
CA SER A 94 -32.46 32.34 -49.69
C SER A 94 -31.87 32.15 -51.10
N THR A 95 -31.14 31.07 -51.35
CA THR A 95 -30.71 30.67 -52.71
C THR A 95 -31.90 30.31 -53.58
N LYS A 96 -32.86 29.52 -53.05
CA LYS A 96 -34.11 29.19 -53.74
C LYS A 96 -34.98 30.42 -53.97
N ALA A 97 -35.17 31.25 -52.94
CA ALA A 97 -35.93 32.50 -53.06
C ALA A 97 -35.33 33.47 -54.11
N TYR A 98 -34.00 33.56 -54.20
CA TYR A 98 -33.31 34.31 -55.25
C TYR A 98 -33.58 33.73 -56.65
N ALA A 99 -33.46 32.41 -56.83
CA ALA A 99 -33.71 31.76 -58.13
C ALA A 99 -35.15 31.98 -58.62
N ASP A 100 -36.14 31.85 -57.72
CA ASP A 100 -37.55 32.12 -58.02
C ASP A 100 -37.79 33.59 -58.38
N ALA A 101 -37.20 34.53 -57.62
CA ALA A 101 -37.36 35.96 -57.86
C ALA A 101 -36.70 36.40 -59.17
N ASP A 102 -35.49 35.91 -59.48
CA ASP A 102 -34.77 36.18 -60.74
C ASP A 102 -35.53 35.60 -61.94
N SER A 103 -36.08 34.38 -61.82
CA SER A 103 -36.93 33.77 -62.85
C SER A 103 -38.18 34.60 -63.15
N ARG A 104 -38.90 35.06 -62.11
CA ARG A 104 -40.08 35.94 -62.23
C ARG A 104 -39.72 37.31 -62.83
N ALA A 105 -38.60 37.90 -62.41
CA ALA A 105 -38.11 39.17 -62.96
C ALA A 105 -37.83 39.04 -64.48
N ARG A 106 -37.08 38.02 -64.90
CA ARG A 106 -36.81 37.75 -66.33
C ARG A 106 -38.09 37.50 -67.13
N ALA A 107 -39.08 36.83 -66.55
CA ALA A 107 -40.38 36.61 -67.21
C ALA A 107 -41.13 37.93 -67.44
N ALA A 108 -41.16 38.82 -66.45
CA ALA A 108 -41.78 40.14 -66.59
C ALA A 108 -40.99 41.07 -67.52
N GLU A 109 -39.65 40.99 -67.55
CA GLU A 109 -38.83 41.73 -68.52
C GLU A 109 -39.10 41.28 -69.96
N ARG A 110 -39.32 39.98 -70.21
CA ARG A 110 -39.77 39.47 -71.53
C ARG A 110 -41.17 39.97 -71.90
N ALA A 111 -42.11 39.97 -70.95
CA ALA A 111 -43.46 40.50 -71.17
C ALA A 111 -43.42 42.01 -71.52
N LEU A 112 -42.64 42.80 -70.77
CA LEU A 112 -42.40 44.22 -71.05
C LEU A 112 -41.75 44.44 -72.43
N ALA A 113 -40.81 43.59 -72.85
CA ALA A 113 -40.21 43.68 -74.18
C ALA A 113 -41.26 43.48 -75.28
N ALA A 114 -42.14 42.47 -75.14
CA ALA A 114 -43.25 42.25 -76.08
C ALA A 114 -44.27 43.41 -76.06
N ALA A 115 -44.61 43.94 -74.88
CA ALA A 115 -45.51 45.09 -74.74
C ALA A 115 -44.93 46.36 -75.40
N LYS A 116 -43.60 46.59 -75.30
CA LYS A 116 -42.90 47.68 -75.99
C LYS A 116 -42.94 47.54 -77.50
N VAL A 117 -42.80 46.33 -78.05
CA VAL A 117 -42.93 46.08 -79.49
C VAL A 117 -44.35 46.39 -79.97
N ASN A 118 -45.38 45.93 -79.24
CA ASN A 118 -46.77 46.23 -79.56
C ASN A 118 -47.08 47.74 -79.49
N LEU A 119 -46.58 48.44 -78.46
CA LEU A 119 -46.71 49.88 -78.33
C LEU A 119 -46.00 50.62 -79.48
N GLY A 120 -44.80 50.17 -79.89
CA GLY A 120 -44.09 50.72 -81.03
C GLY A 120 -44.84 50.55 -82.36
N ARG A 121 -45.46 49.38 -82.57
CA ARG A 121 -46.32 49.14 -83.75
C ARG A 121 -47.54 50.06 -83.75
N VAL A 122 -48.25 50.18 -82.63
CA VAL A 122 -49.40 51.11 -82.52
C VAL A 122 -48.98 52.57 -82.74
N ALA A 123 -47.79 52.98 -82.25
CA ALA A 123 -47.27 54.32 -82.49
C ALA A 123 -46.93 54.57 -83.98
N ALA A 124 -46.38 53.57 -84.68
CA ALA A 124 -46.12 53.64 -86.11
C ALA A 124 -47.42 53.72 -86.93
N GLU A 125 -48.37 52.81 -86.70
CA GLU A 125 -49.70 52.79 -87.33
C GLU A 125 -50.43 54.14 -87.13
N THR A 126 -50.32 54.74 -85.94
CA THR A 126 -50.92 56.05 -85.63
C THR A 126 -50.21 57.20 -86.35
N TYR A 127 -48.88 57.13 -86.52
CA TYR A 127 -48.11 58.14 -87.24
C TYR A 127 -48.40 58.11 -88.76
N GLU A 128 -48.42 56.91 -89.35
CA GLU A 128 -48.78 56.70 -90.76
C GLU A 128 -50.21 57.17 -91.04
N SER A 129 -51.18 56.75 -90.21
CA SER A 129 -52.58 57.20 -90.31
C SER A 129 -52.76 58.72 -90.17
N ARG A 130 -51.79 59.42 -89.56
CA ARG A 130 -51.79 60.90 -89.44
C ARG A 130 -51.17 61.60 -90.64
N SER A 131 -50.43 60.89 -91.48
CA SER A 131 -49.99 61.37 -92.80
C SER A 131 -51.11 61.25 -93.83
N ASP A 132 -52.04 60.30 -93.65
CA ASP A 132 -53.23 60.08 -94.48
C ASP A 132 -54.41 61.03 -94.17
N LEU A 133 -54.16 62.18 -93.53
CA LEU A 133 -55.20 63.18 -93.23
C LEU A 133 -55.80 63.86 -94.47
N HIS A 134 -55.30 63.60 -95.68
CA HIS A 134 -56.04 63.83 -96.93
C HIS A 134 -57.40 63.10 -96.96
N GLY A 135 -57.57 62.03 -96.17
CA GLY A 135 -58.86 61.38 -95.94
C GLY A 135 -59.90 62.24 -95.19
N LEU A 136 -59.55 63.41 -94.66
CA LEU A 136 -60.53 64.33 -94.07
C LEU A 136 -61.42 65.00 -95.14
N GLU A 137 -60.96 65.15 -96.38
CA GLU A 137 -61.80 65.59 -97.50
C GLU A 137 -62.86 64.52 -97.83
N ALA A 138 -62.55 63.23 -97.60
CA ALA A 138 -63.51 62.14 -97.68
C ALA A 138 -64.52 62.08 -96.51
N LEU A 139 -64.33 62.89 -95.44
CA LEU A 139 -65.32 63.04 -94.35
C LEU A 139 -66.48 63.98 -94.74
N VAL A 140 -66.30 64.79 -95.78
CA VAL A 140 -67.31 65.73 -96.33
C VAL A 140 -68.04 65.13 -97.55
N THR A 141 -67.61 63.95 -98.01
CA THR A 141 -68.20 63.22 -99.15
C THR A 141 -69.60 62.66 -98.79
N PRO A 142 -70.59 62.70 -99.69
CA PRO A 142 -72.01 62.48 -99.34
C PRO A 142 -72.36 61.00 -99.06
N GLY A 143 -72.04 60.51 -97.86
CA GLY A 143 -72.42 59.18 -97.36
C GLY A 143 -73.68 59.14 -96.47
N GLY A 144 -74.26 60.31 -96.15
CA GLY A 144 -75.38 60.43 -95.21
C GLY A 144 -74.99 60.22 -93.74
N PRO A 145 -75.88 60.54 -92.78
CA PRO A 145 -75.54 60.58 -91.35
C PRO A 145 -75.19 59.22 -90.73
N GLN A 146 -75.66 58.10 -91.31
CA GLN A 146 -75.33 56.76 -90.81
C GLN A 146 -73.85 56.41 -91.04
N ALA A 147 -73.30 56.69 -92.23
CA ALA A 147 -71.89 56.41 -92.54
C ALA A 147 -70.90 57.21 -91.65
N VAL A 148 -71.33 58.38 -91.15
CA VAL A 148 -70.57 59.18 -90.18
C VAL A 148 -70.57 58.52 -88.80
N LEU A 149 -71.71 57.99 -88.35
CA LEU A 149 -71.84 57.27 -87.08
C LEU A 149 -71.02 55.97 -87.06
N ASP A 150 -71.08 55.18 -88.14
CA ASP A 150 -70.28 53.95 -88.27
C ASP A 150 -68.78 54.26 -88.20
N ARG A 151 -68.33 55.32 -88.90
CA ARG A 151 -66.92 55.73 -88.89
C ARG A 151 -66.49 56.32 -87.53
N ALA A 152 -67.37 57.04 -86.85
CA ALA A 152 -67.12 57.52 -85.49
C ALA A 152 -67.00 56.37 -84.47
N SER A 153 -67.83 55.33 -84.58
CA SER A 153 -67.74 54.15 -83.72
C SER A 153 -66.44 53.38 -83.93
N GLY A 154 -66.00 53.21 -85.18
CA GLY A 154 -64.70 52.61 -85.51
C GLY A 154 -63.51 53.39 -84.93
N LEU A 155 -63.53 54.72 -84.99
CA LEU A 155 -62.50 55.56 -84.37
C LEU A 155 -62.51 55.47 -82.83
N ALA A 156 -63.69 55.39 -82.21
CA ALA A 156 -63.80 55.18 -80.77
C ALA A 156 -63.19 53.82 -80.35
N THR A 157 -63.54 52.74 -81.04
CA THR A 157 -62.96 51.40 -80.81
C THR A 157 -61.45 51.39 -80.98
N LEU A 158 -60.91 52.08 -81.99
CA LEU A 158 -59.47 52.22 -82.17
C LEU A 158 -58.81 52.99 -81.01
N GLY A 159 -59.40 54.09 -80.55
CA GLY A 159 -58.91 54.84 -79.40
C GLY A 159 -58.90 54.03 -78.10
N GLU A 160 -59.91 53.17 -77.89
CA GLU A 160 -59.94 52.23 -76.77
C GLU A 160 -58.84 51.18 -76.84
N LEU A 161 -58.61 50.59 -78.02
CA LEU A 161 -57.54 49.63 -78.29
C LEU A 161 -56.15 50.25 -78.02
N GLN A 162 -55.89 51.44 -78.56
CA GLN A 162 -54.63 52.16 -78.34
C GLN A 162 -54.40 52.47 -76.86
N THR A 163 -55.43 52.98 -76.17
CA THR A 163 -55.36 53.24 -74.73
C THR A 163 -55.15 51.94 -73.93
N GLY A 164 -55.73 50.83 -74.38
CA GLY A 164 -55.50 49.49 -73.83
C GLY A 164 -54.03 49.07 -73.90
N VAL A 165 -53.40 49.21 -75.06
CA VAL A 165 -51.97 48.87 -75.26
C VAL A 165 -51.05 49.74 -74.39
N VAL A 166 -51.31 51.05 -74.29
CA VAL A 166 -50.56 51.95 -73.40
C VAL A 166 -50.71 51.53 -71.93
N ARG A 167 -51.93 51.27 -71.45
CA ARG A 167 -52.18 50.81 -70.06
C ARG A 167 -51.47 49.49 -69.78
N GLN A 168 -51.50 48.54 -70.72
CA GLN A 168 -50.81 47.26 -70.57
C GLN A 168 -49.29 47.45 -70.48
N ALA A 169 -48.69 48.22 -71.38
CA ALA A 169 -47.24 48.47 -71.39
C ALA A 169 -46.76 49.18 -70.11
N THR A 170 -47.54 50.12 -69.57
CA THR A 170 -47.26 50.76 -68.27
C THR A 170 -47.38 49.75 -67.12
N GLY A 171 -48.40 48.88 -67.13
CA GLY A 171 -48.56 47.82 -66.13
C GLY A 171 -47.40 46.83 -66.12
N ASP A 172 -46.95 46.39 -67.29
CA ASP A 172 -45.80 45.49 -67.45
C ASP A 172 -44.47 46.18 -67.06
N LEU A 173 -44.34 47.50 -67.28
CA LEU A 173 -43.17 48.27 -66.84
C LEU A 173 -43.06 48.32 -65.31
N THR A 174 -44.17 48.61 -64.63
CA THR A 174 -44.25 48.61 -63.16
C THR A 174 -43.93 47.23 -62.62
N ARG A 175 -44.60 46.18 -63.13
CA ARG A 175 -44.41 44.79 -62.73
C ARG A 175 -42.96 44.32 -62.90
N ALA A 176 -42.34 44.59 -64.04
CA ALA A 176 -40.93 44.23 -64.29
C ALA A 176 -39.98 44.97 -63.34
N THR A 177 -40.24 46.26 -63.07
CA THR A 177 -39.43 47.07 -62.16
C THR A 177 -39.51 46.57 -60.71
N GLU A 178 -40.71 46.21 -60.25
CA GLU A 178 -40.94 45.65 -58.91
C GLU A 178 -40.30 44.28 -58.73
N LEU A 179 -40.48 43.37 -59.69
CA LEU A 179 -39.89 42.03 -59.63
C LEU A 179 -38.37 42.06 -59.72
N ARG A 180 -37.78 42.95 -60.53
CA ARG A 180 -36.33 43.16 -60.55
C ARG A 180 -35.79 43.65 -59.21
N ARG A 181 -36.49 44.60 -58.56
CA ARG A 181 -36.15 45.04 -57.19
C ARG A 181 -36.30 43.92 -56.16
N ALA A 182 -37.28 43.02 -56.33
CA ALA A 182 -37.42 41.85 -55.47
C ALA A 182 -36.28 40.84 -55.65
N ALA A 183 -35.86 40.57 -56.89
CA ALA A 183 -34.71 39.72 -57.21
C ALA A 183 -33.40 40.29 -56.63
N GLN A 184 -33.19 41.61 -56.72
CA GLN A 184 -32.04 42.29 -56.10
C GLN A 184 -31.99 42.09 -54.58
N ARG A 185 -33.10 42.35 -53.86
CA ARG A 185 -33.18 42.11 -52.41
C ARG A 185 -32.94 40.64 -52.04
N ALA A 186 -33.48 39.71 -52.81
CA ALA A 186 -33.24 38.28 -52.61
C ALA A 186 -31.76 37.90 -52.83
N GLN A 187 -31.08 38.54 -53.80
CA GLN A 187 -29.65 38.36 -54.04
C GLN A 187 -28.80 38.88 -52.87
N GLU A 188 -29.15 40.05 -52.33
CA GLU A 188 -28.49 40.66 -51.17
C GLU A 188 -28.65 39.77 -49.92
N GLN A 189 -29.87 39.31 -49.66
CA GLN A 189 -30.15 38.36 -48.57
C GLN A 189 -29.34 37.07 -48.71
N ARG A 190 -29.27 36.49 -49.92
CA ARG A 190 -28.45 35.29 -50.18
C ARG A 190 -26.98 35.51 -49.85
N LYS A 191 -26.39 36.66 -50.24
CA LYS A 191 -24.99 37.00 -49.93
C LYS A 191 -24.76 37.19 -48.42
N ALA A 192 -25.74 37.76 -47.72
CA ALA A 192 -25.69 37.89 -46.26
C ALA A 192 -25.73 36.52 -45.55
N ASP A 193 -26.63 35.63 -45.97
CA ASP A 193 -26.70 34.26 -45.46
C ASP A 193 -25.46 33.43 -45.81
N GLU A 194 -24.86 33.64 -46.98
CA GLU A 194 -23.61 33.00 -47.42
C GLU A 194 -22.45 33.41 -46.50
N THR A 195 -22.33 34.70 -46.22
CA THR A 195 -21.35 35.25 -45.28
C THR A 195 -21.58 34.71 -43.85
N ALA A 196 -22.84 34.64 -43.41
CA ALA A 196 -23.21 34.09 -42.11
C ALA A 196 -22.90 32.59 -41.99
N ALA A 197 -23.12 31.81 -43.05
CA ALA A 197 -22.80 30.39 -43.09
C ALA A 197 -21.29 30.12 -43.06
N LEU A 198 -20.49 30.93 -43.77
CA LEU A 198 -19.02 30.88 -43.68
C LEU A 198 -18.53 31.22 -42.26
N ALA A 199 -19.04 32.30 -41.66
CA ALA A 199 -18.69 32.68 -40.30
C ALA A 199 -19.07 31.59 -39.26
N ALA A 200 -20.26 31.00 -39.40
CA ALA A 200 -20.70 29.89 -38.55
C ALA A 200 -19.83 28.63 -38.73
N ARG A 201 -19.43 28.30 -39.97
CA ARG A 201 -18.50 27.20 -40.26
C ARG A 201 -17.16 27.39 -39.55
N THR A 202 -16.59 28.59 -39.61
CA THR A 202 -15.31 28.90 -38.94
C THR A 202 -15.44 28.78 -37.42
N ARG A 203 -16.53 29.27 -36.82
CA ARG A 203 -16.79 29.08 -35.37
C ARG A 203 -16.94 27.62 -34.98
N ALA A 204 -17.67 26.82 -35.77
CA ALA A 204 -17.83 25.39 -35.54
C ALA A 204 -16.47 24.65 -35.61
N GLY A 205 -15.62 24.97 -36.59
CA GLY A 205 -14.28 24.42 -36.69
C GLY A 205 -13.37 24.79 -35.52
N ALA A 206 -13.42 26.03 -35.05
CA ALA A 206 -12.65 26.48 -33.89
C ALA A 206 -13.13 25.84 -32.58
N ALA A 207 -14.45 25.69 -32.39
CA ALA A 207 -15.02 25.05 -31.20
C ALA A 207 -14.72 23.54 -31.15
N GLU A 208 -14.75 22.86 -32.30
CA GLU A 208 -14.32 21.45 -32.40
C GLU A 208 -12.83 21.29 -32.04
N GLN A 209 -11.95 22.18 -32.54
CA GLN A 209 -10.53 22.19 -32.17
C GLN A 209 -10.33 22.42 -30.67
N ALA A 210 -11.10 23.32 -30.06
CA ALA A 210 -11.08 23.55 -28.61
C ALA A 210 -11.54 22.30 -27.83
N ALA A 211 -12.57 21.59 -28.29
CA ALA A 211 -13.02 20.34 -27.68
C ALA A 211 -11.97 19.22 -27.78
N VAL A 212 -11.27 19.10 -28.91
CA VAL A 212 -10.14 18.16 -29.07
C VAL A 212 -8.98 18.52 -28.13
N ALA A 213 -8.60 19.79 -28.05
CA ALA A 213 -7.53 20.25 -27.16
C ALA A 213 -7.89 20.02 -25.67
N ALA A 214 -9.14 20.28 -25.28
CA ALA A 214 -9.62 20.01 -23.93
C ALA A 214 -9.66 18.50 -23.61
N ALA A 215 -9.93 17.64 -24.59
CA ALA A 215 -9.88 16.19 -24.42
C ALA A 215 -8.44 15.71 -24.18
N GLN A 216 -7.48 16.23 -24.95
CA GLN A 216 -6.04 15.96 -24.74
C GLN A 216 -5.56 16.44 -23.38
N ALA A 217 -5.96 17.64 -22.95
CA ALA A 217 -5.63 18.17 -21.63
C ALA A 217 -6.24 17.34 -20.48
N THR A 218 -7.46 16.80 -20.68
CA THR A 218 -8.11 15.91 -19.70
C THR A 218 -7.39 14.56 -19.61
N GLN A 219 -6.92 14.01 -20.74
CA GLN A 219 -6.11 12.80 -20.73
C GLN A 219 -4.78 13.04 -20.01
N ALA A 220 -4.07 14.13 -20.31
CA ALA A 220 -2.83 14.47 -19.63
C ALA A 220 -3.00 14.63 -18.11
N ALA A 221 -4.08 15.28 -17.66
CA ALA A 221 -4.41 15.41 -16.24
C ALA A 221 -4.76 14.05 -15.59
N GLN A 222 -5.40 13.13 -16.33
CA GLN A 222 -5.63 11.76 -15.86
C GLN A 222 -4.31 11.01 -15.69
N ASP A 223 -3.43 11.07 -16.69
CA ASP A 223 -2.14 10.38 -16.69
C ASP A 223 -1.22 10.91 -15.57
N GLU A 224 -1.23 12.23 -15.32
CA GLU A 224 -0.49 12.86 -14.21
C GLU A 224 -1.05 12.49 -12.82
N ALA A 225 -2.38 12.39 -12.68
CA ALA A 225 -3.00 11.90 -11.46
C ALA A 225 -2.65 10.42 -11.18
N LEU A 226 -2.67 9.57 -12.21
CA LEU A 226 -2.26 8.17 -12.11
C LEU A 226 -0.77 8.03 -11.78
N ALA A 227 0.10 8.81 -12.42
CA ALA A 227 1.53 8.84 -12.11
C ALA A 227 1.82 9.30 -10.67
N THR A 228 1.04 10.26 -10.16
CA THR A 228 1.12 10.72 -8.78
C THR A 228 0.71 9.61 -7.81
N LEU A 229 -0.44 8.95 -8.03
CA LEU A 229 -0.86 7.81 -7.23
C LEU A 229 0.16 6.65 -7.26
N ALA A 230 0.76 6.35 -8.41
CA ALA A 230 1.79 5.32 -8.53
C ALA A 230 3.05 5.65 -7.70
N ARG A 231 3.53 6.89 -7.79
CA ARG A 231 4.67 7.40 -7.01
C ARG A 231 4.41 7.37 -5.51
N LEU A 232 3.20 7.73 -5.07
CA LEU A 232 2.79 7.65 -3.67
C LEU A 232 2.78 6.21 -3.15
N ASN A 233 2.18 5.28 -3.90
CA ASN A 233 2.19 3.85 -3.56
C ASN A 233 3.62 3.28 -3.48
N GLN A 234 4.49 3.61 -4.44
CA GLN A 234 5.90 3.19 -4.43
C GLN A 234 6.64 3.72 -3.19
N THR A 235 6.41 4.98 -2.82
CA THR A 235 6.99 5.61 -1.62
C THR A 235 6.58 4.86 -0.35
N SER A 236 5.30 4.48 -0.22
CA SER A 236 4.79 3.70 0.91
C SER A 236 5.37 2.28 0.97
N ILE A 237 5.55 1.62 -0.18
CA ILE A 237 6.21 0.30 -0.27
C ILE A 237 7.69 0.39 0.18
N ASP A 238 8.41 1.41 -0.25
CA ASP A 238 9.82 1.60 0.12
C ASP A 238 9.99 1.98 1.60
N LEU A 239 9.02 2.71 2.19
CA LEU A 239 8.93 2.97 3.62
C LEU A 239 8.73 1.67 4.43
N GLU A 240 7.76 0.83 4.06
CA GLU A 240 7.53 -0.43 4.76
C GLU A 240 8.72 -1.39 4.61
N ARG A 241 9.39 -1.43 3.44
CA ARG A 241 10.62 -2.21 3.27
C ARG A 241 11.72 -1.76 4.24
N ARG A 242 11.91 -0.44 4.42
CA ARG A 242 12.87 0.10 5.41
C ARG A 242 12.49 -0.26 6.83
N ARG A 243 11.19 -0.24 7.16
CA ARG A 243 10.68 -0.66 8.48
C ARG A 243 10.97 -2.13 8.78
N GLN A 244 10.69 -3.01 7.82
CA GLN A 244 10.97 -4.45 7.93
C GLN A 244 12.47 -4.74 8.08
N GLU A 245 13.33 -4.04 7.35
CA GLU A 245 14.78 -4.16 7.50
C GLU A 245 15.26 -3.69 8.89
N GLY A 246 14.75 -2.56 9.39
CA GLY A 246 15.04 -2.07 10.74
C GLY A 246 14.63 -3.08 11.83
N LEU A 247 13.44 -3.65 11.72
CA LEU A 247 12.96 -4.71 12.63
C LEU A 247 13.82 -5.97 12.57
N ARG A 248 14.32 -6.34 11.38
CA ARG A 248 15.23 -7.49 11.22
C ARG A 248 16.56 -7.24 11.91
N VAL A 249 17.18 -6.07 11.72
CA VAL A 249 18.42 -5.68 12.40
C VAL A 249 18.23 -5.63 13.91
N GLU A 250 17.11 -5.10 14.41
CA GLU A 250 16.81 -5.08 15.85
C GLU A 250 16.64 -6.50 16.42
N ALA A 251 15.95 -7.39 15.70
CA ALA A 251 15.80 -8.79 16.09
C ALA A 251 17.16 -9.54 16.11
N GLU A 252 18.03 -9.28 15.13
CA GLU A 252 19.39 -9.83 15.07
C GLU A 252 20.24 -9.33 16.26
N GLN A 253 20.16 -8.04 16.61
CA GLN A 253 20.84 -7.46 17.79
C GLN A 253 20.34 -8.05 19.11
N ARG A 254 19.01 -8.16 19.29
CA ARG A 254 18.42 -8.81 20.47
C ARG A 254 18.82 -10.28 20.58
N ALA A 255 18.89 -11.00 19.46
CA ALA A 255 19.35 -12.38 19.43
C ALA A 255 20.85 -12.52 19.75
N ALA A 256 21.69 -11.58 19.32
CA ALA A 256 23.11 -11.53 19.69
C ALA A 256 23.29 -11.27 21.19
N ALA A 257 22.64 -10.24 21.73
CA ALA A 257 22.67 -9.93 23.17
C ALA A 257 22.15 -11.10 24.04
N ALA A 258 21.09 -11.79 23.60
CA ALA A 258 20.58 -12.99 24.28
C ALA A 258 21.60 -14.15 24.27
N ARG A 259 22.36 -14.34 23.18
CA ARG A 259 23.44 -15.34 23.11
C ARG A 259 24.61 -14.99 24.02
N GLU A 260 25.02 -13.73 24.08
CA GLU A 260 26.06 -13.27 25.00
C GLU A 260 25.64 -13.45 26.47
N ALA A 261 24.40 -13.08 26.81
CA ALA A 261 23.84 -13.30 28.15
C ALA A 261 23.77 -14.80 28.50
N ALA A 262 23.37 -15.66 27.56
CA ALA A 262 23.36 -17.11 27.76
C ALA A 262 24.77 -17.67 27.97
N ALA A 263 25.76 -17.25 27.18
CA ALA A 263 27.15 -17.69 27.32
C ALA A 263 27.77 -17.26 28.67
N LEU A 264 27.43 -16.07 29.18
CA LEU A 264 27.82 -15.61 30.51
C LEU A 264 27.13 -16.44 31.61
N ALA A 265 25.86 -16.79 31.45
CA ALA A 265 25.15 -17.67 32.38
C ALA A 265 25.73 -19.10 32.42
N GLU A 266 26.05 -19.68 31.25
CA GLU A 266 26.72 -20.98 31.14
C GLU A 266 28.15 -20.97 31.71
N ALA A 267 28.86 -19.84 31.64
CA ALA A 267 30.15 -19.68 32.30
C ALA A 267 29.99 -19.64 33.83
N ALA A 268 29.08 -18.81 34.35
CA ALA A 268 28.81 -18.72 35.79
C ALA A 268 28.30 -20.04 36.38
N GLN A 269 27.50 -20.81 35.63
CA GLN A 269 27.09 -22.16 36.01
C GLN A 269 28.30 -23.09 36.15
N ARG A 270 29.19 -23.16 35.15
CA ARG A 270 30.41 -23.98 35.20
C ARG A 270 31.35 -23.58 36.34
N ASP A 271 31.51 -22.28 36.61
CA ASP A 271 32.30 -21.80 37.75
C ASP A 271 31.67 -22.26 39.09
N SER A 272 30.34 -22.18 39.22
CA SER A 272 29.62 -22.67 40.41
C SER A 272 29.71 -24.19 40.57
N GLU A 273 29.67 -24.95 39.47
CA GLU A 273 29.85 -26.40 39.48
C GLU A 273 31.28 -26.77 39.89
N SER A 274 32.30 -26.07 39.38
CA SER A 274 33.70 -26.23 39.79
C SER A 274 33.86 -25.99 41.28
N LEU A 275 33.39 -24.84 41.79
CA LEU A 275 33.42 -24.53 43.23
C LEU A 275 32.70 -25.60 44.07
N SER A 276 31.58 -26.14 43.58
CA SER A 276 30.88 -27.25 44.27
C SER A 276 31.66 -28.57 44.24
N ALA A 277 32.47 -28.81 43.21
CA ALA A 277 33.34 -29.98 43.10
C ALA A 277 34.57 -29.82 44.01
N ASP A 278 35.16 -28.63 44.05
CA ASP A 278 36.29 -28.28 44.91
C ASP A 278 35.92 -28.37 46.41
N VAL A 279 34.73 -27.87 46.79
CA VAL A 279 34.20 -28.04 48.16
C VAL A 279 34.00 -29.52 48.50
N ARG A 280 33.38 -30.31 47.63
CA ARG A 280 33.21 -31.76 47.85
C ARG A 280 34.54 -32.51 47.92
N ALA A 281 35.54 -32.10 47.15
CA ALA A 281 36.89 -32.66 47.21
C ALA A 281 37.59 -32.32 48.54
N ALA A 282 37.44 -31.08 49.02
CA ALA A 282 37.95 -30.65 50.32
C ALA A 282 37.25 -31.38 51.49
N GLU A 283 35.93 -31.57 51.43
CA GLU A 283 35.17 -32.36 52.41
C GLU A 283 35.60 -33.83 52.41
N ALA A 284 35.80 -34.45 51.23
CA ALA A 284 36.29 -35.81 51.12
C ALA A 284 37.72 -35.96 51.68
N ALA A 285 38.61 -35.00 51.42
CA ALA A 285 39.95 -34.97 51.99
C ALA A 285 39.93 -34.78 53.52
N ALA A 286 39.06 -33.93 54.03
CA ALA A 286 38.87 -33.74 55.47
C ALA A 286 38.31 -35.00 56.15
N ALA A 287 37.37 -35.70 55.51
CA ALA A 287 36.82 -36.97 55.98
C ALA A 287 37.89 -38.09 55.98
N ALA A 288 38.74 -38.15 54.94
CA ALA A 288 39.87 -39.07 54.89
C ALA A 288 40.87 -38.80 56.03
N ALA A 289 41.28 -37.54 56.23
CA ALA A 289 42.17 -37.15 57.32
C ALA A 289 41.55 -37.38 58.71
N ALA A 290 40.23 -37.21 58.87
CA ALA A 290 39.51 -37.55 60.10
C ALA A 290 39.51 -39.06 60.37
N LYS A 291 39.35 -39.88 59.32
CA LYS A 291 39.46 -41.34 59.42
C LYS A 291 40.88 -41.78 59.80
N GLU A 292 41.92 -41.26 59.14
CA GLU A 292 43.32 -41.55 59.48
C GLU A 292 43.64 -41.20 60.95
N ARG A 293 43.12 -40.07 61.46
CA ARG A 293 43.24 -39.71 62.87
C ARG A 293 42.50 -40.68 63.80
N ALA A 294 41.31 -41.14 63.42
CA ALA A 294 40.57 -42.13 64.20
C ALA A 294 41.29 -43.50 64.23
N ASP A 295 41.81 -43.95 63.09
CA ASP A 295 42.58 -45.18 62.96
C ASP A 295 43.91 -45.10 63.76
N ALA A 296 44.58 -43.94 63.76
CA ALA A 296 45.77 -43.68 64.58
C ALA A 296 45.46 -43.71 66.09
N LEU A 297 44.37 -43.06 66.53
CA LEU A 297 43.93 -43.11 67.93
C LEU A 297 43.56 -44.53 68.38
N GLN A 298 42.97 -45.35 67.51
CA GLN A 298 42.73 -46.76 67.78
C GLN A 298 44.03 -47.57 67.88
N ALA A 299 45.03 -47.29 67.02
CA ALA A 299 46.34 -47.93 67.07
C ALA A 299 47.10 -47.60 68.37
N ASP A 300 47.06 -46.36 68.84
CA ASP A 300 47.67 -45.98 70.11
C ASP A 300 46.93 -46.55 71.32
N ALA A 301 45.60 -46.64 71.29
CA ALA A 301 44.82 -47.35 72.30
C ALA A 301 45.15 -48.86 72.35
N ALA A 302 45.38 -49.48 71.19
CA ALA A 302 45.83 -50.88 71.12
C ALA A 302 47.23 -51.07 71.72
N ARG A 303 48.15 -50.11 71.51
CA ARG A 303 49.49 -50.11 72.12
C ARG A 303 49.44 -49.98 73.64
N SER A 304 48.68 -49.04 74.20
CA SER A 304 48.56 -48.90 75.65
C SER A 304 47.95 -50.15 76.31
N THR A 305 47.04 -50.84 75.62
CA THR A 305 46.46 -52.11 76.08
C THR A 305 47.50 -53.25 76.07
N ALA A 306 48.35 -53.30 75.03
CA ALA A 306 49.45 -54.26 74.94
C ALA A 306 50.54 -54.03 76.02
N GLU A 307 50.84 -52.77 76.36
CA GLU A 307 51.80 -52.43 77.43
C GLU A 307 51.28 -52.84 78.81
N GLN A 308 50.02 -52.54 79.15
CA GLN A 308 49.38 -53.06 80.38
C GLN A 308 49.43 -54.60 80.50
N THR A 309 49.32 -55.30 79.37
CA THR A 309 49.37 -56.77 79.34
C THR A 309 50.78 -57.31 79.62
N ARG A 310 51.83 -56.58 79.24
CA ARG A 310 53.23 -56.94 79.56
C ARG A 310 53.57 -56.76 81.03
N ASP A 311 53.18 -55.64 81.65
CA ASP A 311 53.48 -55.38 83.06
C ASP A 311 52.85 -56.44 83.99
N THR A 312 51.63 -56.88 83.68
CA THR A 312 50.95 -57.94 84.45
C THR A 312 51.59 -59.32 84.30
N THR A 313 52.14 -59.65 83.14
CA THR A 313 52.85 -60.93 82.92
C THR A 313 54.25 -60.93 83.56
N GLN A 314 54.96 -59.80 83.55
CA GLN A 314 56.27 -59.68 84.19
C GLN A 314 56.17 -59.78 85.73
N ALA A 315 55.14 -59.17 86.34
CA ALA A 315 54.85 -59.32 87.76
C ALA A 315 54.51 -60.77 88.20
N ALA A 316 54.01 -61.61 87.28
CA ALA A 316 53.75 -63.02 87.56
C ALA A 316 55.04 -63.87 87.55
N ALA A 317 56.01 -63.56 86.68
CA ALA A 317 57.28 -64.27 86.57
C ALA A 317 58.15 -64.11 87.83
N ASP A 318 58.28 -62.89 88.35
CA ASP A 318 59.06 -62.59 89.57
C ASP A 318 58.53 -63.27 90.84
N ARG A 319 57.24 -63.65 90.84
CA ARG A 319 56.60 -64.38 91.93
C ARG A 319 57.02 -65.86 91.93
N ALA A 320 57.03 -66.49 90.76
CA ALA A 320 57.42 -67.90 90.59
C ALA A 320 58.91 -68.16 90.93
N ALA A 321 59.80 -67.20 90.62
CA ALA A 321 61.23 -67.33 90.92
C ALA A 321 61.52 -67.41 92.43
N ARG A 322 60.74 -66.72 93.28
CA ARG A 322 60.94 -66.69 94.74
C ARG A 322 60.47 -67.97 95.43
N GLU A 323 59.45 -68.64 94.89
CA GLU A 323 58.92 -69.89 95.44
C GLU A 323 59.86 -71.09 95.18
N ALA A 324 60.63 -71.07 94.09
CA ALA A 324 61.61 -72.10 93.77
C ALA A 324 62.80 -72.12 94.76
N ALA A 325 63.36 -70.95 95.08
CA ALA A 325 64.52 -70.82 95.98
C ALA A 325 64.22 -71.28 97.42
N ALA A 326 62.98 -71.18 97.88
CA ALA A 326 62.57 -71.60 99.21
C ALA A 326 62.52 -73.14 99.39
N GLN A 327 62.37 -73.90 98.31
CA GLN A 327 62.23 -75.37 98.37
C GLN A 327 63.58 -76.11 98.38
N GLU A 328 64.64 -75.50 97.86
CA GLU A 328 65.97 -76.13 97.78
C GLU A 328 66.70 -76.11 99.13
N ALA A 329 66.54 -75.02 99.91
CA ALA A 329 67.14 -74.85 101.24
C ALA A 329 66.59 -75.80 102.33
N ALA A 330 65.51 -76.54 102.05
CA ALA A 330 64.88 -77.48 102.97
C ALA A 330 65.42 -78.92 102.84
N ALA A 331 66.14 -79.25 101.78
CA ALA A 331 66.59 -80.63 101.49
C ALA A 331 67.84 -81.06 102.28
N ASP A 332 68.82 -80.17 102.44
CA ASP A 332 70.14 -80.53 103.00
C ASP A 332 70.18 -80.69 104.53
N ARG A 333 69.11 -80.31 105.25
CA ARG A 333 69.11 -80.29 106.73
C ARG A 333 68.63 -81.59 107.40
N ALA A 334 68.36 -82.65 106.64
CA ALA A 334 67.65 -83.85 107.12
C ALA A 334 68.45 -85.18 107.08
N ALA A 335 69.77 -85.15 106.85
CA ALA A 335 70.59 -86.35 106.59
C ALA A 335 71.59 -86.74 107.70
N ALA A 336 71.46 -86.23 108.93
CA ALA A 336 72.29 -86.63 110.08
C ALA A 336 71.49 -86.66 111.39
N GLY A 337 71.13 -87.86 111.90
CA GLY A 337 70.42 -88.01 113.17
C GLY A 337 69.68 -89.34 113.36
N SER A 338 70.37 -90.31 113.96
CA SER A 338 69.95 -91.70 114.28
C SER A 338 68.54 -91.93 114.89
N GLY A 339 67.90 -93.05 114.52
CA GLY A 339 67.61 -94.10 115.52
C GLY A 339 66.16 -94.57 115.78
N SER A 340 65.86 -95.80 115.33
CA SER A 340 64.81 -96.72 115.84
C SER A 340 63.32 -96.38 115.59
N GLY A 341 62.61 -97.31 114.94
CA GLY A 341 61.16 -97.25 114.72
C GLY A 341 60.75 -97.95 113.42
N ALA A 342 60.19 -99.17 113.52
CA ALA A 342 59.89 -100.00 112.35
C ALA A 342 58.62 -99.55 111.59
N THR A 343 58.61 -99.84 110.28
CA THR A 343 57.43 -99.90 109.39
C THR A 343 56.48 -98.70 109.40
N ASP A 344 56.74 -97.68 108.56
CA ASP A 344 55.89 -97.34 107.39
C ASP A 344 56.42 -96.07 106.65
N HIS A 345 57.53 -96.19 105.90
CA HIS A 345 58.21 -95.03 105.29
C HIS A 345 58.56 -95.14 103.80
N ALA A 346 58.37 -96.31 103.17
CA ALA A 346 58.70 -96.49 101.74
C ALA A 346 57.69 -95.81 100.79
N ALA A 347 56.41 -95.74 101.18
CA ALA A 347 55.35 -95.15 100.35
C ALA A 347 55.46 -93.61 100.25
N THR A 348 55.78 -92.95 101.35
CA THR A 348 55.75 -91.48 101.49
C THR A 348 56.83 -90.78 100.63
N VAL A 349 58.02 -91.39 100.52
CA VAL A 349 59.13 -90.87 99.70
C VAL A 349 58.88 -91.06 98.20
N ALA A 350 58.12 -92.09 97.80
CA ALA A 350 57.74 -92.31 96.41
C ALA A 350 56.62 -91.34 95.95
N ALA A 351 55.69 -90.98 96.84
CA ALA A 351 54.62 -90.03 96.54
C ALA A 351 55.13 -88.60 96.34
N SER A 352 56.04 -88.13 97.20
CA SER A 352 56.63 -86.78 97.10
C SER A 352 57.46 -86.60 95.82
N ARG A 353 58.27 -87.60 95.43
CA ARG A 353 59.03 -87.57 94.17
C ARG A 353 58.15 -87.54 92.91
N ARG A 354 56.96 -88.17 92.92
CA ARG A 354 55.99 -88.03 91.81
C ARG A 354 55.35 -86.64 91.78
N LYS A 355 54.98 -86.09 92.95
CA LYS A 355 54.39 -84.74 93.06
C LYS A 355 55.34 -83.65 92.56
N ALA A 356 56.64 -83.77 92.87
CA ALA A 356 57.68 -82.88 92.37
C ALA A 356 57.87 -82.96 90.83
N ARG A 357 57.86 -84.18 90.24
CA ARG A 357 57.94 -84.34 88.78
C ARG A 357 56.70 -83.80 88.05
N ALA A 358 55.50 -83.98 88.61
CA ALA A 358 54.27 -83.43 88.05
C ALA A 358 54.23 -81.89 88.08
N ALA A 359 54.71 -81.26 89.16
CA ALA A 359 54.85 -79.81 89.24
C ALA A 359 55.82 -79.26 88.17
N ARG A 360 56.98 -79.93 87.97
CA ARG A 360 57.98 -79.52 86.98
C ARG A 360 57.46 -79.61 85.53
N ALA A 361 56.70 -80.67 85.20
CA ALA A 361 56.06 -80.80 83.89
C ALA A 361 55.02 -79.70 83.63
N ARG A 362 54.21 -79.36 84.64
CA ARG A 362 53.18 -78.31 84.51
C ARG A 362 53.77 -76.91 84.35
N ALA A 363 54.90 -76.63 85.00
CA ALA A 363 55.66 -75.40 84.79
C ALA A 363 56.25 -75.29 83.38
N GLN A 364 56.74 -76.40 82.81
CA GLN A 364 57.23 -76.44 81.42
C GLN A 364 56.11 -76.24 80.39
N GLN A 365 54.90 -76.72 80.66
CA GLN A 365 53.74 -76.49 79.79
C GLN A 365 53.33 -75.00 79.77
N LEU A 366 53.24 -74.36 80.94
CA LEU A 366 52.88 -72.93 81.04
C LEU A 366 53.95 -72.02 80.40
N ALA A 367 55.24 -72.38 80.47
CA ALA A 367 56.31 -71.66 79.77
C ALA A 367 56.23 -71.79 78.24
N ALA A 368 55.74 -72.92 77.72
CA ALA A 368 55.52 -73.14 76.29
C ALA A 368 54.25 -72.46 75.75
N GLU A 369 53.26 -72.20 76.61
CA GLU A 369 52.06 -71.44 76.27
C GLU A 369 52.31 -69.92 76.31
N ALA A 370 53.19 -69.43 77.19
CA ALA A 370 53.60 -68.03 77.25
C ALA A 370 54.61 -67.59 76.16
N SER A 371 55.00 -68.50 75.27
CA SER A 371 55.94 -68.26 74.15
C SER A 371 55.30 -68.49 72.77
N ARG A 372 53.98 -68.38 72.69
CA ARG A 372 53.16 -68.31 71.47
C ARG A 372 52.38 -67.00 71.43
#